data_AF-A0A7Y7NNW5-F1
#
_entry.id   AF-A0A7Y7NNW5-F1
#
_cell.length_a   1.000
_cell.length_b   1.000
_cell.length_c   1.000
_cell.angle_alpha   90.00
_cell.angle_beta   90.00
_cell.angle_gamma   90.00
#
_symmetry.space_group_name_H-M   'P 1'
#
loop_
_entity.id
_entity.type
_entity.pdbx_description
1 polymer ?
#
loop_
_entity_poly.entity_id
_entity_poly.type
_entity_poly.pdbx_seq_one_letter_code
_entity_poly.pdbx_strand_id
1 'polypeptide(L)'
;MNAYTRIIIPLILFFILLPSSALPSDLENKKCINCHTSESIKNSSNNRLFIDPLKFSATSHSIVGCRSCHDRVSPGHPSDGHLPPRAACQDCHGPVFEEYSKSLHGAKAGCSDCHNPHEVRLPEFLSGEEINRKCAKCHDTRKTILTHSKWLPQAELHIDALPCITCHTGSTGYVITMYIQSRLKGSGDGFTVSSHEELSRLLDGEDVSRLIDTNGDRSISLQEIRDFNHKLRSRGMRLWGMMTPEVVTHSYQILENRWDCSFCHASGPKAMQKSFVAFPVKTGGFARV
;
A
#
# COMPACT_ATOMS: atom_id res chain seq x y z
N MET A 1 63.09 37.59 -0.09
CA MET A 1 62.77 36.40 -0.91
C MET A 1 62.05 35.42 0.01
N ASN A 2 60.78 35.04 -0.09
CA ASN A 2 59.70 35.23 -1.06
C ASN A 2 58.37 35.28 -0.27
N ALA A 3 57.49 36.24 -0.61
CA ALA A 3 56.14 36.30 -0.10
C ALA A 3 55.25 35.35 -0.92
N TYR A 4 54.59 34.39 -0.27
CA TYR A 4 53.62 33.51 -0.90
C TYR A 4 52.21 34.09 -0.71
N THR A 5 51.73 34.79 -1.72
CA THR A 5 50.34 35.26 -1.80
C THR A 5 49.42 34.08 -2.11
N ARG A 6 48.59 33.66 -1.16
CA ARG A 6 47.55 32.64 -1.39
C ARG A 6 46.38 33.27 -2.15
N ILE A 7 46.22 32.93 -3.42
CA ILE A 7 45.05 33.28 -4.23
C ILE A 7 43.93 32.29 -3.87
N ILE A 8 42.87 32.78 -3.24
CA ILE A 8 41.63 32.03 -3.01
C ILE A 8 40.76 32.21 -4.27
N ILE A 9 40.63 31.16 -5.09
CA ILE A 9 39.70 31.12 -6.22
C ILE A 9 38.35 30.64 -5.67
N PRO A 10 37.25 31.42 -5.79
CA PRO A 10 35.93 30.94 -5.41
C PRO A 10 35.47 29.93 -6.46
N LEU A 11 35.28 28.67 -6.05
CA LEU A 11 34.70 27.63 -6.88
C LEU A 11 33.20 27.93 -7.04
N ILE A 12 32.84 28.66 -8.09
CA ILE A 12 31.43 28.87 -8.46
C ILE A 12 30.90 27.53 -8.98
N LEU A 13 30.12 26.84 -8.13
CA LEU A 13 29.40 25.62 -8.50
C LEU A 13 28.28 26.00 -9.46
N PHE A 14 28.54 25.88 -10.77
CA PHE A 14 27.53 26.10 -11.80
C PHE A 14 26.55 24.92 -11.78
N PHE A 15 25.42 25.08 -11.09
CA PHE A 15 24.32 24.12 -11.13
C PHE A 15 23.70 24.16 -12.54
N ILE A 16 24.16 23.28 -13.42
CA ILE A 16 23.54 23.07 -14.72
C ILE A 16 22.16 22.46 -14.45
N LEU A 17 21.12 23.30 -14.57
CA LEU A 17 19.73 22.86 -14.67
C LEU A 17 19.59 22.07 -15.98
N LEU A 18 19.85 20.77 -15.91
CA LEU A 18 19.53 19.85 -17.00
C LEU A 18 18.00 19.82 -17.13
N PRO A 19 17.44 20.08 -18.32
CA PRO A 19 16.00 19.96 -18.52
C PRO A 19 15.59 18.50 -18.28
N SER A 20 14.61 18.30 -17.39
CA SER A 20 13.94 17.00 -17.20
C SER A 20 13.35 16.57 -18.53
N SER A 21 14.10 15.76 -19.26
CA SER A 21 13.64 15.11 -20.48
C SER A 21 12.69 14.01 -20.03
N ALA A 22 11.42 14.08 -20.44
CA ALA A 22 10.47 13.02 -20.19
C ALA A 22 11.07 11.69 -20.69
N LEU A 23 11.02 10.65 -19.86
CA LEU A 23 11.56 9.34 -20.23
C LEU A 23 10.78 8.80 -21.44
N PRO A 24 11.41 8.05 -22.37
CA PRO A 24 10.71 7.46 -23.51
C PRO A 24 9.48 6.62 -23.12
N SER A 25 9.51 5.99 -21.94
CA SER A 25 8.39 5.26 -21.36
C SER A 25 7.18 6.16 -21.04
N ASP A 26 7.38 7.41 -20.62
CA ASP A 26 6.29 8.34 -20.31
C ASP A 26 5.47 8.70 -21.54
N LEU A 27 6.13 8.91 -22.69
CA LEU A 27 5.45 9.25 -23.93
C LEU A 27 4.67 8.06 -24.49
N GLU A 28 5.22 6.84 -24.40
CA GLU A 28 4.53 5.61 -24.80
C GLU A 28 3.36 5.28 -23.86
N ASN A 29 3.54 5.45 -22.55
CA ASN A 29 2.47 5.26 -21.56
C ASN A 29 1.29 6.22 -21.82
N LYS A 30 1.58 7.49 -22.15
CA LYS A 30 0.56 8.50 -22.49
C LYS A 30 -0.38 8.04 -23.61
N LYS A 31 0.14 7.37 -24.65
CA LYS A 31 -0.70 6.87 -25.75
C LYS A 31 -1.73 5.84 -25.28
N CYS A 32 -1.34 4.95 -24.36
CA CYS A 32 -2.24 3.94 -23.81
C CYS A 32 -3.29 4.58 -22.87
N ILE A 33 -2.85 5.40 -21.92
CA ILE A 33 -3.75 5.98 -20.91
C ILE A 33 -4.73 7.01 -21.48
N ASN A 34 -4.44 7.63 -22.63
CA ASN A 34 -5.39 8.52 -23.33
C ASN A 34 -6.76 7.87 -23.56
N CYS A 35 -6.81 6.55 -23.77
CA CYS A 35 -8.06 5.81 -23.89
C CYS A 35 -8.36 4.97 -22.64
N HIS A 36 -7.35 4.30 -22.06
CA HIS A 36 -7.54 3.40 -20.93
C HIS A 36 -7.91 4.09 -19.60
N THR A 37 -7.85 5.42 -19.53
CA THR A 37 -8.38 6.19 -18.39
C THR A 37 -9.89 6.46 -18.45
N SER A 38 -10.60 6.02 -19.50
CA SER A 38 -12.03 6.23 -19.60
C SER A 38 -12.81 5.18 -18.79
N GLU A 39 -13.68 5.57 -17.87
CA GLU A 39 -14.51 4.62 -17.10
C GLU A 39 -15.48 3.80 -17.96
N SER A 40 -15.77 4.29 -19.17
CA SER A 40 -16.63 3.65 -20.15
C SER A 40 -15.91 2.64 -21.05
N ILE A 41 -14.57 2.56 -20.99
CA ILE A 41 -13.80 1.65 -21.85
C ILE A 41 -14.07 0.18 -21.47
N LYS A 42 -14.43 -0.61 -22.48
CA LYS A 42 -14.70 -2.03 -22.34
C LYS A 42 -14.13 -2.80 -23.53
N ASN A 43 -13.84 -4.07 -23.33
CA ASN A 43 -13.53 -4.98 -24.43
C ASN A 43 -14.83 -5.47 -25.11
N SER A 44 -14.68 -6.23 -26.21
CA SER A 44 -15.78 -6.84 -26.95
C SER A 44 -16.64 -7.80 -26.10
N SER A 45 -16.11 -8.29 -24.98
CA SER A 45 -16.83 -9.12 -23.99
C SER A 45 -17.47 -8.30 -22.87
N ASN A 46 -17.57 -6.98 -23.00
CA ASN A 46 -18.14 -6.05 -22.01
C ASN A 46 -17.39 -5.99 -20.65
N ASN A 47 -16.15 -6.49 -20.59
CA ASN A 47 -15.28 -6.35 -19.43
C ASN A 47 -14.67 -4.93 -19.40
N ARG A 48 -14.71 -4.28 -18.23
CA ARG A 48 -14.11 -2.94 -18.05
C ARG A 48 -12.59 -3.03 -18.19
N LEU A 49 -12.01 -2.12 -18.97
CA LEU A 49 -10.56 -1.99 -19.18
C LEU A 49 -9.97 -0.70 -18.59
N PHE A 50 -10.74 -0.04 -17.72
CA PHE A 50 -10.37 1.21 -17.07
C PHE A 50 -9.14 1.01 -16.18
N ILE A 51 -8.19 1.92 -16.32
CA ILE A 51 -7.01 2.07 -15.48
C ILE A 51 -7.10 3.46 -14.84
N ASP A 52 -7.12 3.49 -13.51
CA ASP A 52 -7.04 4.74 -12.76
C ASP A 52 -5.62 5.34 -12.90
N PRO A 53 -5.45 6.51 -13.54
CA PRO A 53 -4.14 7.07 -13.82
C PRO A 53 -3.41 7.52 -12.55
N LEU A 54 -4.14 7.96 -11.52
CA LEU A 54 -3.56 8.36 -10.24
C LEU A 54 -3.07 7.14 -9.48
N LYS A 55 -3.84 6.04 -9.48
CA LYS A 55 -3.39 4.81 -8.83
C LYS A 55 -2.28 4.11 -9.59
N PHE A 56 -2.30 4.14 -10.92
CA PHE A 56 -1.26 3.51 -11.73
C PHE A 56 0.07 4.23 -11.60
N SER A 57 0.08 5.57 -11.67
CA SER A 57 1.29 6.39 -11.52
C SER A 57 2.00 6.19 -10.17
N ALA A 58 1.28 5.74 -9.13
CA ALA A 58 1.86 5.39 -7.84
C ALA A 58 2.37 3.93 -7.75
N THR A 59 2.37 3.16 -8.84
CA THR A 59 2.99 1.82 -8.91
C THR A 59 4.39 1.88 -9.49
N SER A 60 5.28 0.97 -9.08
CA SER A 60 6.57 0.77 -9.75
C SER A 60 6.43 0.32 -11.21
N HIS A 61 5.31 -0.33 -11.57
CA HIS A 61 5.03 -0.72 -12.95
C HIS A 61 4.79 0.48 -13.88
N SER A 62 4.37 1.64 -13.37
CA SER A 62 4.24 2.84 -14.20
C SER A 62 5.58 3.30 -14.78
N ILE A 63 6.66 3.11 -14.04
CA ILE A 63 8.03 3.42 -14.47
C ILE A 63 8.46 2.49 -15.63
N VAL A 64 8.10 1.21 -15.52
CA VAL A 64 8.41 0.16 -16.50
C VAL A 64 7.53 0.30 -17.76
N GLY A 65 6.30 0.78 -17.59
CA GLY A 65 5.39 1.16 -18.66
C GLY A 65 4.53 0.02 -19.23
N CYS A 66 3.46 0.41 -19.94
CA CYS A 66 2.41 -0.50 -20.38
C CYS A 66 2.94 -1.63 -21.28
N ARG A 67 3.81 -1.30 -22.23
CA ARG A 67 4.33 -2.25 -23.24
C ARG A 67 5.32 -3.26 -22.71
N SER A 68 5.87 -3.04 -21.52
CA SER A 68 6.76 -4.02 -20.89
C SER A 68 5.99 -5.25 -20.40
N CYS A 69 4.73 -5.06 -19.98
CA CYS A 69 3.81 -6.16 -19.72
C CYS A 69 2.97 -6.52 -20.94
N HIS A 70 2.53 -5.52 -21.72
CA HIS A 70 1.75 -5.71 -22.94
C HIS A 70 2.65 -5.62 -24.18
N ASP A 71 3.54 -6.60 -24.34
CA ASP A 71 4.64 -6.59 -25.30
C ASP A 71 4.21 -6.56 -26.78
N ARG A 72 3.00 -7.07 -27.06
CA ARG A 72 2.45 -7.23 -28.42
C ARG A 72 1.10 -6.55 -28.55
N VAL A 73 1.10 -5.22 -28.55
CA VAL A 73 -0.05 -4.42 -28.99
C VAL A 73 -0.06 -4.40 -30.52
N SER A 74 -1.13 -4.94 -31.12
CA SER A 74 -1.30 -5.00 -32.57
C SER A 74 -1.42 -3.59 -33.18
N PRO A 75 -0.89 -3.35 -34.40
CA PRO A 75 -1.13 -2.10 -35.13
C PRO A 75 -2.63 -1.80 -35.38
N GLY A 76 -3.48 -2.83 -35.38
CA GLY A 76 -4.93 -2.70 -35.53
C GLY A 76 -5.67 -2.38 -34.23
N HIS A 77 -4.98 -2.28 -33.10
CA HIS A 77 -5.60 -1.96 -31.82
C HIS A 77 -6.12 -0.52 -31.80
N PRO A 78 -7.34 -0.24 -31.30
CA PRO A 78 -8.29 -1.19 -30.70
C PRO A 78 -9.28 -1.84 -31.69
N SER A 79 -9.30 -1.41 -32.97
CA SER A 79 -10.28 -1.80 -33.97
C SER A 79 -10.29 -3.30 -34.31
N ASP A 80 -9.17 -3.98 -34.12
CA ASP A 80 -9.05 -5.42 -34.34
C ASP A 80 -9.69 -6.28 -33.23
N GLY A 81 -10.10 -5.69 -32.10
CA GLY A 81 -10.76 -6.38 -30.99
C GLY A 81 -9.88 -7.35 -30.21
N HIS A 82 -8.57 -7.43 -30.49
CA HIS A 82 -7.67 -8.36 -29.82
C HIS A 82 -7.13 -7.75 -28.52
N LEU A 83 -7.16 -8.53 -27.44
CA LEU A 83 -6.51 -8.15 -26.19
C LEU A 83 -5.00 -8.37 -26.32
N PRO A 84 -4.16 -7.36 -26.03
CA PRO A 84 -2.73 -7.56 -26.00
C PRO A 84 -2.37 -8.64 -24.96
N PRO A 85 -1.49 -9.60 -25.30
CA PRO A 85 -1.01 -10.57 -24.34
C PRO A 85 -0.28 -9.86 -23.18
N ARG A 86 -0.09 -10.60 -22.08
CA ARG A 86 0.58 -10.10 -20.87
C ARG A 86 1.81 -10.94 -20.62
N ALA A 87 2.93 -10.29 -20.29
CA ALA A 87 4.11 -10.94 -19.75
C ALA A 87 3.74 -11.72 -18.47
N ALA A 88 4.42 -12.85 -18.23
CA ALA A 88 4.21 -13.59 -17.01
C ALA A 88 4.94 -12.88 -15.87
N CYS A 89 4.35 -12.88 -14.67
CA CYS A 89 4.94 -12.20 -13.52
C CYS A 89 6.35 -12.74 -13.21
N GLN A 90 6.56 -14.04 -13.40
CA GLN A 90 7.82 -14.74 -13.16
C GLN A 90 8.96 -14.33 -14.11
N ASP A 91 8.64 -13.73 -15.27
CA ASP A 91 9.65 -13.26 -16.22
C ASP A 91 10.50 -12.14 -15.60
N CYS A 92 9.93 -11.40 -14.63
CA CYS A 92 10.61 -10.34 -13.88
C CYS A 92 10.71 -10.63 -12.37
N HIS A 93 9.72 -11.32 -11.78
CA HIS A 93 9.63 -11.61 -10.34
C HIS A 93 9.97 -13.08 -10.01
N GLY A 94 10.96 -13.65 -10.70
CA GLY A 94 11.37 -15.05 -10.58
C GLY A 94 11.56 -15.55 -9.14
N PRO A 95 12.34 -14.86 -8.28
CA PRO A 95 12.55 -15.32 -6.89
C PRO A 95 11.27 -15.39 -6.06
N VAL A 96 10.38 -14.40 -6.21
CA VAL A 96 9.08 -14.37 -5.52
C VAL A 96 8.16 -15.46 -6.06
N PHE A 97 8.15 -15.68 -7.37
CA PHE A 97 7.38 -16.77 -7.97
C PHE A 97 7.84 -18.14 -7.48
N GLU A 98 9.16 -18.38 -7.41
CA GLU A 98 9.70 -19.64 -6.91
C GLU A 98 9.27 -19.91 -5.47
N GLU A 99 9.35 -18.89 -4.60
CA GLU A 99 8.88 -18.98 -3.23
C GLU A 99 7.37 -19.25 -3.15
N TYR A 100 6.57 -18.47 -3.88
CA TYR A 100 5.11 -18.58 -3.89
C TYR A 100 4.60 -19.91 -4.43
N SER A 101 5.24 -20.43 -5.48
CA SER A 101 4.85 -21.71 -6.12
C SER A 101 4.93 -22.91 -5.18
N LYS A 102 5.76 -22.82 -4.13
CA LYS A 102 5.93 -23.86 -3.09
C LYS A 102 4.84 -23.77 -2.02
N SER A 103 4.05 -22.69 -1.98
CA SER A 103 2.97 -22.50 -1.02
C SER A 103 1.72 -23.31 -1.38
N LEU A 104 0.81 -23.45 -0.41
CA LEU A 104 -0.52 -24.03 -0.66
C LEU A 104 -1.38 -23.21 -1.63
N HIS A 105 -1.02 -21.94 -1.87
CA HIS A 105 -1.72 -21.05 -2.79
C HIS A 105 -1.21 -21.18 -4.23
N GLY A 106 0.06 -21.56 -4.44
CA GLY A 106 0.70 -21.57 -5.76
C GLY A 106 -0.06 -22.38 -6.83
N ALA A 107 -0.76 -23.44 -6.42
CA ALA A 107 -1.58 -24.27 -7.32
C ALA A 107 -3.06 -23.81 -7.43
N LYS A 108 -3.50 -22.81 -6.66
CA LYS A 108 -4.91 -22.42 -6.51
C LYS A 108 -5.21 -20.98 -6.90
N ALA A 109 -4.21 -20.10 -6.87
CA ALA A 109 -4.34 -18.69 -7.18
C ALA A 109 -3.08 -18.17 -7.87
N GLY A 110 -3.25 -17.35 -8.90
CA GLY A 110 -2.18 -16.62 -9.55
C GLY A 110 -1.90 -15.28 -8.88
N CYS A 111 -0.77 -14.66 -9.24
CA CYS A 111 -0.33 -13.38 -8.67
C CYS A 111 -1.42 -12.29 -8.76
N SER A 112 -2.18 -12.27 -9.86
CA SER A 112 -3.23 -11.28 -10.12
C SER A 112 -4.49 -11.42 -9.29
N ASP A 113 -4.71 -12.57 -8.65
CA ASP A 113 -5.89 -12.79 -7.80
C ASP A 113 -5.79 -11.96 -6.51
N CYS A 114 -4.54 -11.76 -6.03
CA CYS A 114 -4.21 -10.93 -4.88
C CYS A 114 -3.73 -9.51 -5.27
N HIS A 115 -2.88 -9.39 -6.31
CA HIS A 115 -2.26 -8.13 -6.72
C HIS A 115 -2.78 -7.64 -8.07
N ASN A 116 -3.43 -6.47 -8.11
CA ASN A 116 -3.68 -5.81 -9.38
C ASN A 116 -2.38 -5.11 -9.83
N PRO A 117 -1.74 -5.49 -10.95
CA PRO A 117 -0.48 -4.86 -11.38
C PRO A 117 -0.62 -3.36 -11.68
N HIS A 118 -1.83 -2.88 -12.00
CA HIS A 118 -2.11 -1.47 -12.22
C HIS A 118 -2.36 -0.67 -10.93
N GLU A 119 -2.49 -1.33 -9.78
CA GLU A 119 -2.76 -0.71 -8.48
C GLU A 119 -1.88 -1.30 -7.37
N VAL A 120 -0.83 -2.05 -7.71
CA VAL A 120 0.00 -2.77 -6.73
C VAL A 120 0.76 -1.77 -5.85
N ARG A 121 0.85 -2.11 -4.56
CA ARG A 121 1.55 -1.32 -3.53
C ARG A 121 2.27 -2.26 -2.59
N LEU A 122 3.36 -1.77 -1.99
CA LEU A 122 3.98 -2.44 -0.85
C LEU A 122 3.00 -2.43 0.34
N PRO A 123 3.08 -3.43 1.26
CA PRO A 123 2.21 -3.50 2.43
C PRO A 123 2.20 -2.21 3.26
N GLU A 124 3.30 -1.46 3.28
CA GLU A 124 3.42 -0.21 4.03
C GLU A 124 2.49 0.91 3.56
N PHE A 125 2.06 0.88 2.30
CA PHE A 125 1.15 1.87 1.70
C PHE A 125 -0.31 1.38 1.66
N LEU A 126 -0.62 0.25 2.28
CA LEU A 126 -1.97 -0.30 2.35
C LEU A 126 -2.42 -0.37 3.80
N SER A 127 -3.72 -0.19 4.03
CA SER A 127 -4.30 -0.55 5.32
C SER A 127 -4.31 -2.06 5.52
N GLY A 128 -4.24 -2.50 6.77
CA GLY A 128 -4.40 -3.93 7.08
C GLY A 128 -5.77 -4.48 6.65
N GLU A 129 -6.82 -3.64 6.67
CA GLU A 129 -8.14 -3.97 6.14
C GLU A 129 -8.10 -4.25 4.62
N GLU A 130 -7.42 -3.40 3.84
CA GLU A 130 -7.26 -3.62 2.39
C GLU A 130 -6.46 -4.88 2.06
N ILE A 131 -5.45 -5.19 2.88
CA ILE A 131 -4.70 -6.44 2.77
C ILE A 131 -5.63 -7.63 3.05
N ASN A 132 -6.36 -7.61 4.17
CA ASN A 132 -7.27 -8.70 4.57
C ASN A 132 -8.40 -8.91 3.58
N ARG A 133 -8.91 -7.84 2.97
CA ARG A 133 -9.96 -7.92 1.94
C ARG A 133 -9.53 -8.73 0.71
N LYS A 134 -8.23 -8.80 0.40
CA LYS A 134 -7.71 -9.66 -0.68
C LYS A 134 -7.88 -11.13 -0.32
N CYS A 135 -7.60 -11.51 0.92
CA CYS A 135 -7.79 -12.86 1.44
C CYS A 135 -9.29 -13.21 1.50
N ALA A 136 -10.13 -12.26 1.93
CA ALA A 136 -11.57 -12.41 2.08
C ALA A 136 -12.33 -12.72 0.78
N LYS A 137 -11.70 -12.51 -0.39
CA LYS A 137 -12.26 -12.94 -1.69
C LYS A 137 -12.50 -14.45 -1.77
N CYS A 138 -11.72 -15.24 -1.05
CA CYS A 138 -11.81 -16.70 -1.03
C CYS A 138 -11.98 -17.27 0.38
N HIS A 139 -11.40 -16.61 1.39
CA HIS A 139 -11.49 -17.01 2.80
C HIS A 139 -12.66 -16.28 3.47
N ASP A 140 -13.80 -16.95 3.60
CA ASP A 140 -14.97 -16.39 4.30
C ASP A 140 -14.59 -15.90 5.71
N THR A 141 -14.87 -14.62 5.99
CA THR A 141 -14.45 -13.96 7.23
C THR A 141 -15.06 -14.63 8.46
N ARG A 142 -16.36 -14.98 8.41
CA ARG A 142 -17.05 -15.61 9.54
C ARG A 142 -16.46 -16.98 9.86
N LYS A 143 -16.27 -17.82 8.84
CA LYS A 143 -15.62 -19.13 8.97
C LYS A 143 -14.19 -19.00 9.47
N THR A 144 -13.46 -17.99 8.99
CA THR A 144 -12.10 -17.70 9.45
C THR A 144 -12.09 -17.38 10.94
N ILE A 145 -12.92 -16.45 11.42
CA ILE A 145 -13.05 -16.14 12.84
C ILE A 145 -13.41 -17.39 13.65
N LEU A 146 -14.45 -18.13 13.24
CA LEU A 146 -14.91 -19.34 13.96
C LEU A 146 -13.83 -20.42 14.10
N THR A 147 -13.01 -20.61 13.06
CA THR A 147 -11.92 -21.59 13.11
C THR A 147 -10.77 -21.12 14.00
N HIS A 148 -10.47 -19.82 14.03
CA HIS A 148 -9.44 -19.25 14.88
C HIS A 148 -9.86 -19.18 16.36
N SER A 149 -11.14 -18.94 16.66
CA SER A 149 -11.68 -18.93 18.02
C SER A 149 -11.47 -20.24 18.81
N LYS A 150 -11.09 -21.34 18.14
CA LYS A 150 -10.74 -22.60 18.79
C LYS A 150 -9.46 -22.52 19.63
N TRP A 151 -8.56 -21.59 19.32
CA TRP A 151 -7.24 -21.49 19.94
C TRP A 151 -6.82 -20.06 20.24
N LEU A 152 -7.29 -19.09 19.44
CA LEU A 152 -6.95 -17.68 19.57
C LEU A 152 -8.00 -16.98 20.46
N PRO A 153 -7.63 -16.51 21.67
CA PRO A 153 -8.53 -15.75 22.52
C PRO A 153 -9.00 -14.48 21.80
N GLN A 154 -10.29 -14.13 21.92
CA GLN A 154 -10.84 -12.94 21.25
C GLN A 154 -10.46 -12.85 19.77
N ALA A 155 -10.64 -13.95 19.01
CA ALA A 155 -10.16 -14.07 17.63
C ALA A 155 -10.65 -12.93 16.72
N GLU A 156 -11.85 -12.41 16.93
CA GLU A 156 -12.37 -11.25 16.20
C GLU A 156 -11.48 -10.01 16.38
N LEU A 157 -11.14 -9.66 17.62
CA LEU A 157 -10.25 -8.51 17.90
C LEU A 157 -8.85 -8.71 17.33
N HIS A 158 -8.31 -9.93 17.38
CA HIS A 158 -7.00 -10.22 16.79
C HIS A 158 -7.02 -10.10 15.27
N ILE A 159 -8.06 -10.63 14.60
CA ILE A 159 -8.21 -10.54 13.15
C ILE A 159 -8.45 -9.08 12.71
N ASP A 160 -9.13 -8.28 13.52
CA ASP A 160 -9.33 -6.84 13.27
C ASP A 160 -8.05 -6.02 13.49
N ALA A 161 -7.14 -6.48 14.35
CA ALA A 161 -5.89 -5.79 14.70
C ALA A 161 -4.66 -6.31 13.94
N LEU A 162 -4.82 -7.34 13.09
CA LEU A 162 -3.71 -8.00 12.39
C LEU A 162 -4.05 -8.23 10.91
N PRO A 163 -3.19 -7.81 9.97
CA PRO A 163 -3.20 -8.35 8.62
C PRO A 163 -3.02 -9.88 8.66
N CYS A 164 -3.72 -10.63 7.81
CA CYS A 164 -3.60 -12.10 7.74
C CYS A 164 -2.14 -12.54 7.52
N ILE A 165 -1.41 -11.76 6.71
CA ILE A 165 0.01 -11.96 6.41
C ILE A 165 0.92 -11.81 7.64
N THR A 166 0.48 -11.16 8.72
CA THR A 166 1.25 -11.07 9.96
C THR A 166 1.49 -12.46 10.58
N CYS A 167 0.50 -13.35 10.43
CA CYS A 167 0.56 -14.71 10.94
C CYS A 167 0.85 -15.75 9.85
N HIS A 168 0.30 -15.55 8.66
CA HIS A 168 0.35 -16.54 7.58
C HIS A 168 1.52 -16.38 6.61
N THR A 169 2.51 -15.55 6.93
CA THR A 169 3.78 -15.55 6.20
C THR A 169 4.92 -15.03 7.07
N GLY A 170 6.17 -15.21 6.62
CA GLY A 170 7.34 -14.71 7.30
C GLY A 170 7.53 -13.20 7.06
N SER A 171 8.17 -12.51 8.02
CA SER A 171 8.62 -11.13 7.81
C SER A 171 9.90 -10.83 8.56
N THR A 172 10.73 -9.93 8.03
CA THR A 172 11.96 -9.46 8.69
C THR A 172 11.72 -8.34 9.71
N GLY A 173 10.48 -7.84 9.85
CA GLY A 173 10.15 -6.75 10.76
C GLY A 173 8.64 -6.54 10.92
N TYR A 174 8.24 -6.05 12.08
CA TYR A 174 6.85 -5.72 12.41
C TYR A 174 6.78 -4.35 13.07
N VAL A 175 5.81 -3.54 12.65
CA VAL A 175 5.59 -2.20 13.18
C VAL A 175 4.13 -2.02 13.56
N ILE A 176 3.86 -1.10 14.48
CA ILE A 176 2.48 -0.67 14.74
C ILE A 176 2.14 0.45 13.76
N THR A 177 1.14 0.25 12.93
CA THR A 177 0.58 1.29 12.06
C THR A 177 -0.81 1.62 12.54
N MET A 178 -1.02 2.88 12.89
CA MET A 178 -2.29 3.40 13.35
C MET A 178 -3.03 4.08 12.20
N TYR A 179 -4.31 3.77 12.06
CA TYR A 179 -5.19 4.38 11.07
C TYR A 179 -6.25 5.20 11.76
N ILE A 180 -6.63 6.33 11.15
CA ILE A 180 -7.81 7.07 11.58
C ILE A 180 -9.04 6.32 11.09
N GLN A 181 -9.93 5.97 12.01
CA GLN A 181 -11.22 5.37 11.72
C GLN A 181 -12.35 6.30 12.13
N SER A 182 -13.44 6.29 11.35
CA SER A 182 -14.67 7.04 11.61
C SER A 182 -15.86 6.09 11.72
N ARG A 183 -16.89 6.49 12.46
CA ARG A 183 -18.25 5.95 12.37
C ARG A 183 -19.09 6.92 11.56
N LEU A 184 -19.26 6.68 10.26
CA LEU A 184 -20.18 7.46 9.45
C LEU A 184 -21.63 7.03 9.70
N LYS A 185 -22.56 7.99 9.60
CA LYS A 185 -23.98 7.68 9.49
C LYS A 185 -24.24 6.96 8.15
N GLY A 186 -24.60 5.67 8.21
CA GLY A 186 -24.99 4.88 7.04
C GLY A 186 -24.07 3.69 6.72
N SER A 187 -22.89 3.58 7.36
CA SER A 187 -21.93 2.49 7.16
C SER A 187 -21.98 1.46 8.30
N GLY A 188 -23.17 0.94 8.63
CA GLY A 188 -23.36 0.02 9.76
C GLY A 188 -22.88 0.58 11.12
N ASP A 189 -22.98 -0.22 12.19
CA ASP A 189 -22.63 0.20 13.56
C ASP A 189 -21.10 0.21 13.84
N GLY A 190 -20.27 -0.01 12.82
CA GLY A 190 -18.82 -0.23 12.91
C GLY A 190 -17.95 0.99 12.63
N PHE A 191 -16.71 0.96 13.12
CA PHE A 191 -15.65 1.88 12.70
C PHE A 191 -14.99 1.35 11.42
N THR A 192 -14.74 2.22 10.45
CA THR A 192 -13.99 1.87 9.22
C THR A 192 -12.84 2.84 9.02
N VAL A 193 -11.80 2.43 8.30
CA VAL A 193 -10.68 3.32 7.97
C VAL A 193 -11.19 4.50 7.14
N SER A 194 -10.90 5.71 7.58
CA SER A 194 -11.38 6.94 6.95
C SER A 194 -10.67 7.20 5.63
N SER A 195 -11.41 7.69 4.64
CA SER A 195 -10.88 8.06 3.33
C SER A 195 -10.16 9.42 3.36
N HIS A 196 -9.28 9.69 2.38
CA HIS A 196 -8.68 11.02 2.21
C HIS A 196 -9.74 12.10 2.07
N GLU A 197 -10.81 11.84 1.31
CA GLU A 197 -11.89 12.80 1.08
C GLU A 197 -12.63 13.16 2.38
N GLU A 198 -12.96 12.18 3.23
CA GLU A 198 -13.54 12.44 4.54
C GLU A 198 -12.65 13.31 5.42
N LEU A 199 -11.37 12.93 5.55
CA LEU A 199 -10.44 13.61 6.42
C LEU A 199 -10.14 15.03 5.95
N SER A 200 -10.06 15.24 4.63
CA SER A 200 -9.84 16.57 4.05
C SER A 200 -10.96 17.55 4.36
N ARG A 201 -12.21 17.09 4.50
CA ARG A 201 -13.34 17.96 4.87
C ARG A 201 -13.26 18.50 6.31
N LEU A 202 -12.36 17.95 7.12
CA LEU A 202 -12.12 18.39 8.50
C LEU A 202 -11.08 19.51 8.59
N LEU A 203 -10.41 19.82 7.48
CA LEU A 203 -9.31 20.76 7.38
C LEU A 203 -9.63 21.83 6.33
N ASP A 204 -9.17 23.05 6.54
CA ASP A 204 -9.37 24.17 5.62
C ASP A 204 -8.33 24.16 4.48
N GLY A 205 -8.24 23.03 3.77
CA GLY A 205 -7.32 22.82 2.65
C GLY A 205 -5.90 22.39 3.03
N GLU A 206 -5.64 22.12 4.31
CA GLU A 206 -4.38 21.57 4.80
C GLU A 206 -4.22 20.08 4.46
N ASP A 207 -2.98 19.59 4.53
CA ASP A 207 -2.67 18.16 4.37
C ASP A 207 -3.28 17.35 5.51
N VAL A 208 -3.84 16.16 5.20
CA VAL A 208 -4.51 15.30 6.18
C VAL A 208 -3.62 14.88 7.35
N SER A 209 -2.28 14.88 7.18
CA SER A 209 -1.33 14.65 8.28
C SER A 209 -1.46 15.68 9.41
N ARG A 210 -1.87 16.92 9.09
CA ARG A 210 -2.08 18.01 10.05
C ARG A 210 -3.20 17.77 11.05
N LEU A 211 -4.03 16.74 10.83
CA LEU A 211 -4.98 16.29 11.85
C LEU A 211 -4.29 15.82 13.14
N ILE A 212 -3.05 15.33 13.05
CA ILE A 212 -2.27 14.87 14.21
C ILE A 212 -0.91 15.57 14.27
N ASP A 213 -0.14 15.59 13.17
CA ASP A 213 1.15 16.28 13.07
C ASP A 213 0.92 17.79 12.94
N THR A 214 0.60 18.43 14.06
CA THR A 214 0.17 19.83 14.09
C THR A 214 1.33 20.78 13.82
N ASN A 215 2.54 20.42 14.25
CA ASN A 215 3.73 21.24 14.02
C ASN A 215 4.37 21.00 12.64
N GLY A 216 4.12 19.85 11.99
CA GLY A 216 4.58 19.51 10.65
C GLY A 216 6.02 19.06 10.60
N ASP A 217 6.58 18.59 11.71
CA ASP A 217 7.95 18.12 11.80
C ASP A 217 8.12 16.68 11.29
N ARG A 218 7.02 16.05 10.85
CA ARG A 218 6.94 14.65 10.40
C ARG A 218 7.27 13.65 11.51
N SER A 219 6.98 14.01 12.75
CA SER A 219 7.15 13.16 13.92
C SER A 219 6.00 13.39 14.90
N ILE A 220 5.18 12.37 15.12
CA ILE A 220 4.01 12.50 15.98
C ILE A 220 4.39 12.35 17.45
N SER A 221 4.24 13.45 18.19
CA SER A 221 4.47 13.47 19.64
C SER A 221 3.32 12.84 20.44
N LEU A 222 3.60 12.43 21.68
CA LEU A 222 2.55 11.98 22.60
C LEU A 222 1.51 13.07 22.89
N GLN A 223 1.92 14.33 22.87
CA GLN A 223 1.02 15.46 23.11
C GLN A 223 0.02 15.59 21.95
N GLU A 224 0.49 15.51 20.70
CA GLU A 224 -0.36 15.54 19.51
C GLU A 224 -1.37 14.40 19.47
N ILE A 225 -0.94 13.19 19.84
CA ILE A 225 -1.85 12.03 19.95
C ILE A 225 -2.93 12.28 21.00
N ARG A 226 -2.57 12.87 22.15
CA ARG A 226 -3.53 13.20 23.22
C ARG A 226 -4.53 14.24 22.73
N ASP A 227 -4.05 15.31 22.09
CA ASP A 227 -4.90 16.38 21.58
C ASP A 227 -5.85 15.88 20.49
N PHE A 228 -5.38 15.04 19.58
CA PHE A 228 -6.22 14.35 18.60
C PHE A 228 -7.32 13.52 19.28
N ASN A 229 -6.94 12.69 20.26
CA ASN A 229 -7.89 11.86 20.99
C ASN A 229 -8.95 12.70 21.72
N HIS A 230 -8.58 13.85 22.29
CA HIS A 230 -9.55 14.74 22.93
C HIS A 230 -10.49 15.43 21.94
N LYS A 231 -9.95 15.92 20.81
CA LYS A 231 -10.72 16.68 19.81
C LYS A 231 -11.68 15.83 18.98
N LEU A 232 -11.23 14.67 18.50
CA LEU A 232 -11.97 13.92 17.47
C LEU A 232 -12.72 12.70 18.01
N ARG A 233 -12.46 12.24 19.24
CA ARG A 233 -13.29 11.15 19.84
C ARG A 233 -14.75 11.54 19.99
N SER A 234 -15.04 12.79 20.34
CA SER A 234 -16.41 13.32 20.41
C SER A 234 -17.13 13.34 19.05
N ARG A 235 -16.37 13.24 17.95
CA ARG A 235 -16.88 13.21 16.58
C ARG A 235 -17.03 11.79 16.02
N GLY A 236 -16.94 10.77 16.88
CA GLY A 236 -17.05 9.37 16.46
C GLY A 236 -15.84 8.88 15.67
N MET A 237 -14.66 9.45 15.92
CA MET A 237 -13.40 9.04 15.30
C MET A 237 -12.44 8.42 16.33
N ARG A 238 -11.56 7.52 15.90
CA ARG A 238 -10.53 6.89 16.74
C ARG A 238 -9.26 6.59 15.96
N LEU A 239 -8.17 6.34 16.67
CA LEU A 239 -7.00 5.64 16.12
C LEU A 239 -7.18 4.14 16.35
N TRP A 240 -6.90 3.36 15.30
CA TRP A 240 -6.87 1.91 15.34
C TRP A 240 -5.49 1.42 14.93
N GLY A 241 -4.77 0.80 15.87
CA GLY A 241 -3.45 0.24 15.64
C GLY A 241 -3.52 -1.18 15.08
N MET A 242 -2.75 -1.45 14.04
CA MET A 242 -2.53 -2.80 13.53
C MET A 242 -1.05 -3.13 13.51
N MET A 243 -0.68 -4.33 13.97
CA MET A 243 0.69 -4.83 13.83
C MET A 243 0.90 -5.33 12.39
N THR A 244 1.67 -4.57 11.63
CA THR A 244 1.84 -4.74 10.18
C THR A 244 3.26 -5.21 9.88
N PRO A 245 3.45 -6.25 9.05
CA PRO A 245 4.79 -6.66 8.63
C PRO A 245 5.37 -5.67 7.61
N GLU A 246 6.69 -5.56 7.56
CA GLU A 246 7.37 -4.67 6.61
C GLU A 246 7.76 -5.42 5.33
N VAL A 247 8.76 -6.30 5.41
CA VAL A 247 9.21 -7.12 4.29
C VAL A 247 8.69 -8.52 4.49
N VAL A 248 7.76 -8.96 3.64
CA VAL A 248 7.09 -10.25 3.76
C VAL A 248 7.63 -11.28 2.77
N THR A 249 7.66 -12.53 3.20
CA THR A 249 7.81 -13.67 2.28
C THR A 249 6.47 -13.96 1.59
N HIS A 250 6.50 -14.65 0.46
CA HIS A 250 5.33 -15.15 -0.27
C HIS A 250 5.15 -16.67 -0.09
N SER A 251 5.74 -17.25 0.96
CA SER A 251 5.64 -18.68 1.26
C SER A 251 4.27 -19.12 1.80
N TYR A 252 3.47 -18.18 2.31
CA TYR A 252 2.10 -18.39 2.83
C TYR A 252 1.95 -19.63 3.73
N GLN A 253 2.83 -19.77 4.71
CA GLN A 253 2.93 -20.93 5.58
C GLN A 253 2.33 -20.69 6.96
N ILE A 254 1.89 -21.77 7.62
CA ILE A 254 1.52 -21.72 9.03
C ILE A 254 2.79 -21.88 9.85
N LEU A 255 3.15 -20.81 10.57
CA LEU A 255 4.35 -20.76 11.39
C LEU A 255 4.04 -21.21 12.83
N GLU A 256 4.78 -22.17 13.37
CA GLU A 256 4.54 -22.71 14.72
C GLU A 256 4.66 -21.64 15.82
N ASN A 257 5.60 -20.71 15.68
CA ASN A 257 5.77 -19.62 16.63
C ASN A 257 4.64 -18.57 16.60
N ARG A 258 3.63 -18.70 15.73
CA ARG A 258 2.43 -17.83 15.75
C ARG A 258 1.35 -18.31 16.73
N TRP A 259 1.47 -19.54 17.20
CA TRP A 259 0.62 -20.10 18.25
C TRP A 259 1.11 -19.70 19.64
N ASP A 260 2.37 -19.28 19.75
CA ASP A 260 2.94 -18.72 20.97
C ASP A 260 2.59 -17.22 21.07
N CYS A 261 1.73 -16.87 22.03
CA CYS A 261 1.33 -15.49 22.32
C CYS A 261 2.53 -14.57 22.58
N SER A 262 3.66 -15.12 23.06
CA SER A 262 4.88 -14.36 23.35
C SER A 262 5.46 -13.69 22.10
N PHE A 263 5.25 -14.27 20.90
CA PHE A 263 5.71 -13.70 19.64
C PHE A 263 5.14 -12.30 19.40
N CYS A 264 3.88 -12.06 19.75
CA CYS A 264 3.24 -10.76 19.57
C CYS A 264 3.30 -9.90 20.85
N HIS A 265 3.17 -10.52 22.04
CA HIS A 265 3.00 -9.80 23.30
C HIS A 265 4.26 -9.68 24.15
N ALA A 266 5.24 -10.57 24.00
CA ALA A 266 6.48 -10.59 24.77
C ALA A 266 7.71 -10.19 23.94
N SER A 267 7.55 -9.97 22.63
CA SER A 267 8.50 -9.26 21.78
C SER A 267 8.68 -7.85 22.32
N GLY A 268 9.57 -7.72 23.32
CA GLY A 268 9.79 -6.52 24.09
C GLY A 268 10.22 -5.33 23.23
N PRO A 269 10.56 -4.19 23.86
CA PRO A 269 10.72 -2.89 23.19
C PRO A 269 11.54 -2.96 21.90
N LYS A 270 12.60 -3.77 21.82
CA LYS A 270 13.48 -3.89 20.65
C LYS A 270 12.77 -4.22 19.33
N ALA A 271 11.68 -4.98 19.33
CA ALA A 271 10.99 -5.38 18.10
C ALA A 271 9.96 -4.36 17.60
N MET A 272 9.56 -3.37 18.42
CA MET A 272 8.46 -2.44 18.13
C MET A 272 8.77 -1.02 18.64
N GLN A 273 9.99 -0.52 18.40
CA GLN A 273 10.39 0.83 18.82
C GLN A 273 9.79 1.95 17.95
N LYS A 274 9.22 1.60 16.79
CA LYS A 274 8.65 2.56 15.85
C LYS A 274 7.18 2.24 15.61
N SER A 275 6.36 3.26 15.80
CA SER A 275 4.94 3.26 15.45
C SER A 275 4.71 4.40 14.48
N PHE A 276 3.75 4.21 13.59
CA PHE A 276 3.41 5.18 12.57
C PHE A 276 1.94 5.53 12.66
N VAL A 277 1.58 6.75 12.28
CA VAL A 277 0.21 7.04 11.85
C VAL A 277 0.19 7.06 10.33
N ALA A 278 -0.71 6.27 9.76
CA ALA A 278 -0.93 6.18 8.33
C ALA A 278 -2.08 7.11 7.92
N PHE A 279 -1.78 8.05 7.03
CA PHE A 279 -2.76 8.98 6.46
C PHE A 279 -3.10 8.57 5.03
N PRO A 280 -4.39 8.49 4.66
CA PRO A 280 -4.79 8.17 3.29
C PRO A 280 -4.34 9.27 2.33
N VAL A 281 -3.84 8.90 1.15
CA VAL A 281 -3.37 9.87 0.13
C VAL A 281 -4.33 9.95 -1.07
N LYS A 282 -4.31 11.07 -1.80
CA LYS A 282 -5.18 11.30 -2.98
C LYS A 282 -5.04 10.24 -4.08
N THR A 283 -3.85 9.69 -4.26
CA THR A 283 -3.53 8.66 -5.27
C THR A 283 -3.90 7.24 -4.82
N GLY A 284 -4.57 7.10 -3.66
CA GLY A 284 -4.89 5.83 -3.04
C GLY A 284 -3.74 5.25 -2.22
N GLY A 285 -4.08 4.45 -1.22
CA GLY A 285 -3.13 3.96 -0.23
C GLY A 285 -2.86 4.98 0.88
N PHE A 286 -1.77 4.79 1.61
CA PHE A 286 -1.44 5.53 2.83
C PHE A 286 0.01 6.02 2.85
N ALA A 287 0.25 7.18 3.43
CA ALA A 287 1.57 7.66 3.81
C ALA A 287 1.74 7.56 5.33
N ARG A 288 2.85 6.98 5.78
CA ARG A 288 3.20 6.87 7.20
C ARG A 288 3.98 8.10 7.65
N VAL A 289 3.60 8.64 8.80
CA VAL A 289 4.35 9.62 9.59
C VAL A 289 4.75 8.97 10.90
#